data_AF-A0A532T6H4-F1
#
_entry.id   AF-A0A532T6H4-F1
#
_cell.length_a   1.000
_cell.length_b   1.000
_cell.length_c   1.000
_cell.angle_alpha   90.00
_cell.angle_beta   90.00
_cell.angle_gamma   90.00
#
_symmetry.space_group_name_H-M   'P 1'
#
loop_
_entity.id
_entity.type
_entity.pdbx_description
1 polymer ?
#
loop_
_entity_poly.entity_id
_entity_poly.type
_entity_poly.pdbx_seq_one_letter_code
_entity_poly.pdbx_strand_id
1 'polypeptide(L)'
;MTERPETEKALIDSLNLKASEIADSKFKLIDRVILDFAPEIAYIYQIREDKSEEQQIKTGRLHENRILGIFLKFYLEGKKKITTGDVEEEYRLYFREIARSTTSTYLNMLKNESILSTEKDGRKAYYFLHEDPPLGIKPFWFTRIFCIVPVYFNRAMTFSHLYINPEKAIQDYVNQYGGKDKKILVKNFKFIIGLILLNIFKNRSSKCILCQFSKREIYEKLEEIISIAIKDRTDVLPEDLVNNVINKYSEIPTLNETDNDIMEEITTHMSRYADIYKRDIEFQVMLSVRRQDLRLKQKRALEGDMLSVLIEEKIERGV
;
A
#
# COMPACT_ATOMS: atom_id res chain seq x y z
N MET A 1 1.59 -17.25 35.64
CA MET A 1 2.20 -17.01 34.32
C MET A 1 1.23 -17.56 33.30
N THR A 2 0.20 -16.79 33.00
CA THR A 2 -0.89 -17.19 32.10
C THR A 2 -0.59 -16.65 30.71
N GLU A 3 -0.62 -17.56 29.74
CA GLU A 3 -0.26 -17.33 28.36
C GLU A 3 -1.20 -16.29 27.74
N ARG A 4 -0.62 -15.23 27.18
CA ARG A 4 -1.34 -14.32 26.27
C ARG A 4 -1.97 -15.17 25.15
N PRO A 5 -3.16 -14.80 24.63
CA PRO A 5 -3.77 -15.51 23.52
C PRO A 5 -2.71 -15.71 22.43
N GLU A 6 -2.47 -16.96 22.02
CA GLU A 6 -1.35 -17.30 21.13
C GLU A 6 -1.33 -16.47 19.84
N THR A 7 -2.48 -15.94 19.43
CA THR A 7 -2.65 -14.98 18.32
C THR A 7 -2.09 -13.59 18.59
N GLU A 8 -2.30 -13.01 19.78
CA GLU A 8 -1.78 -11.69 20.15
C GLU A 8 -0.30 -11.78 20.54
N LYS A 9 0.10 -12.89 21.15
CA LYS A 9 1.52 -13.21 21.39
C LYS A 9 2.26 -13.47 20.08
N ALA A 10 1.67 -14.18 19.12
CA ALA A 10 2.25 -14.35 17.78
C ALA A 10 2.26 -13.04 16.97
N LEU A 11 1.27 -12.15 17.14
CA LEU A 11 1.29 -10.82 16.53
C LEU A 11 2.43 -9.99 17.11
N ILE A 12 2.54 -9.91 18.43
CA ILE A 12 3.58 -9.14 19.13
C ILE A 12 4.96 -9.76 18.92
N ASP A 13 5.10 -11.08 18.88
CA ASP A 13 6.36 -11.77 18.61
C ASP A 13 6.75 -11.70 17.12
N SER A 14 5.78 -11.63 16.21
CA SER A 14 6.02 -11.29 14.79
C SER A 14 6.35 -9.81 14.57
N LEU A 15 5.85 -8.91 15.42
CA LEU A 15 6.19 -7.48 15.44
C LEU A 15 7.56 -7.25 16.11
N ASN A 16 7.97 -8.14 17.04
CA ASN A 16 9.30 -8.15 17.68
C ASN A 16 10.41 -8.71 16.77
N LEU A 17 10.08 -9.31 15.62
CA LEU A 17 11.02 -9.47 14.51
C LEU A 17 11.31 -8.10 13.91
N LYS A 18 12.12 -7.26 14.59
CA LYS A 18 12.56 -5.90 14.17
C LYS A 18 12.35 -5.70 12.66
N ALA A 19 11.16 -5.32 12.24
CA ALA A 19 10.86 -5.17 10.82
C ALA A 19 11.70 -3.97 10.39
N SER A 20 12.22 -3.97 9.17
CA SER A 20 12.73 -2.74 8.59
C SER A 20 11.53 -1.83 8.36
N GLU A 21 11.04 -1.21 9.43
CA GLU A 21 10.11 -0.09 9.36
C GLU A 21 10.75 0.96 8.47
N ILE A 22 9.94 1.53 7.57
CA ILE A 22 10.42 2.57 6.69
C ILE A 22 10.49 3.84 7.54
N ALA A 23 11.67 4.15 8.07
CA ALA A 23 11.90 5.36 8.84
C ALA A 23 11.90 6.65 7.96
N ASP A 24 11.52 6.57 6.69
CA ASP A 24 11.60 7.69 5.76
C ASP A 24 10.39 8.62 5.87
N SER A 25 10.70 9.90 6.04
CA SER A 25 9.81 11.05 5.95
C SER A 25 8.81 11.01 4.79
N LYS A 26 9.15 10.40 3.65
CA LYS A 26 8.31 10.42 2.45
C LYS A 26 6.99 9.64 2.63
N PHE A 27 6.93 8.59 3.46
CA PHE A 27 5.68 7.81 3.68
C PHE A 27 4.82 8.30 4.84
N LYS A 28 5.22 9.36 5.54
CA LYS A 28 4.43 9.97 6.63
C LYS A 28 3.02 10.35 6.22
N LEU A 29 2.82 10.70 4.94
CA LEU A 29 1.50 11.00 4.42
C LEU A 29 0.59 9.77 4.44
N ILE A 30 1.10 8.63 4.00
CA ILE A 30 0.38 7.35 4.03
C ILE A 30 0.10 6.96 5.48
N ASP A 31 1.10 7.09 6.38
CA ASP A 31 0.93 6.79 7.80
C ASP A 31 -0.21 7.59 8.42
N ARG A 32 -0.26 8.89 8.12
CA ARG A 32 -1.33 9.76 8.62
C ARG A 32 -2.70 9.28 8.16
N VAL A 33 -2.84 8.88 6.89
CA VAL A 33 -4.12 8.41 6.35
C VAL A 33 -4.49 7.05 6.93
N ILE A 34 -3.53 6.14 7.09
CA ILE A 34 -3.78 4.82 7.65
C ILE A 34 -4.14 4.92 9.14
N LEU A 35 -3.45 5.75 9.92
CA LEU A 35 -3.80 6.00 11.32
C LEU A 35 -5.21 6.60 11.47
N ASP A 36 -5.62 7.47 10.54
CA ASP A 36 -6.95 8.08 10.53
C ASP A 36 -8.05 7.09 10.11
N PHE A 37 -7.80 6.27 9.08
CA PHE A 37 -8.83 5.45 8.45
C PHE A 37 -8.88 3.99 8.92
N ALA A 38 -7.71 3.38 9.15
CA ALA A 38 -7.55 1.97 9.52
C ALA A 38 -6.35 1.77 10.46
N PRO A 39 -6.42 2.32 11.69
CA PRO A 39 -5.31 2.27 12.64
C PRO A 39 -4.86 0.86 12.98
N GLU A 40 -5.75 -0.15 12.85
CA GLU A 40 -5.44 -1.55 13.07
C GLU A 40 -4.35 -2.12 12.13
N ILE A 41 -4.11 -1.49 10.97
CA ILE A 41 -3.07 -1.92 10.03
C ILE A 41 -1.82 -1.02 10.01
N ALA A 42 -1.80 0.05 10.81
CA ALA A 42 -0.78 1.11 10.74
C ALA A 42 0.67 0.61 10.86
N TYR A 43 0.89 -0.44 11.63
CA TYR A 43 2.23 -0.98 11.90
C TYR A 43 2.62 -2.16 11.00
N ILE A 44 1.68 -2.67 10.19
CA ILE A 44 1.90 -3.89 9.40
C ILE A 44 1.90 -3.65 7.91
N TYR A 45 1.20 -2.60 7.43
CA TYR A 45 1.10 -2.33 6.00
C TYR A 45 2.45 -1.97 5.37
N GLN A 46 3.40 -1.45 6.17
CA GLN A 46 4.73 -1.10 5.73
C GLN A 46 5.69 -2.29 5.66
N ILE A 47 5.33 -3.48 6.15
CA ILE A 47 6.27 -4.60 6.26
C ILE A 47 6.92 -4.88 4.90
N ARG A 48 8.25 -4.86 4.91
CA ARG A 48 9.10 -5.28 3.80
C ARG A 48 10.09 -6.29 4.33
N GLU A 49 10.23 -7.38 3.61
CA GLU A 49 11.19 -8.40 3.97
C GLU A 49 12.53 -8.09 3.32
N ASP A 50 13.44 -7.54 4.11
CA ASP A 50 14.84 -7.31 3.73
C ASP A 50 15.83 -8.16 4.56
N LYS A 51 15.32 -9.09 5.37
CA LYS A 51 16.15 -9.86 6.33
C LYS A 51 16.57 -11.26 5.89
N SER A 52 16.27 -11.70 4.67
CA SER A 52 16.79 -12.98 4.17
C SER A 52 18.03 -12.80 3.29
N GLU A 53 19.09 -12.21 3.85
CA GLU A 53 20.46 -12.35 3.30
C GLU A 53 20.96 -13.81 3.40
N GLU A 54 20.23 -14.71 4.05
CA GLU A 54 20.55 -16.14 4.17
C GLU A 54 20.52 -16.91 2.84
N GLN A 55 20.03 -16.33 1.74
CA GLN A 55 20.08 -16.97 0.41
C GLN A 55 21.07 -16.26 -0.53
N GLN A 56 22.37 -16.41 -0.25
CA GLN A 56 23.48 -15.84 -1.03
C GLN A 56 23.41 -16.10 -2.55
N ILE A 57 22.68 -17.13 -3.01
CA ILE A 57 22.55 -17.50 -4.44
C ILE A 57 21.40 -16.74 -5.14
N LYS A 58 20.42 -16.19 -4.40
CA LYS A 58 19.23 -15.50 -4.96
C LYS A 58 19.28 -13.97 -4.89
N THR A 59 20.30 -13.40 -4.26
CA THR A 59 20.43 -11.94 -4.07
C THR A 59 20.52 -11.17 -5.39
N GLY A 60 21.25 -11.70 -6.39
CA GLY A 60 21.41 -11.05 -7.70
C GLY A 60 20.09 -10.76 -8.42
N ARG A 61 19.31 -11.80 -8.67
CA ARG A 61 17.99 -11.68 -9.34
C ARG A 61 16.98 -10.86 -8.54
N LEU A 62 17.11 -10.83 -7.20
CA LEU A 62 16.27 -10.00 -6.35
C LEU A 62 16.58 -8.51 -6.56
N HIS A 63 17.86 -8.12 -6.57
CA HIS A 63 18.25 -6.73 -6.81
C HIS A 63 17.88 -6.28 -8.24
N GLU A 64 18.06 -7.14 -9.24
CA GLU A 64 17.59 -6.90 -10.61
C GLU A 64 16.07 -6.63 -10.65
N ASN A 65 15.25 -7.51 -10.04
CA ASN A 65 13.80 -7.33 -9.95
C ASN A 65 13.41 -6.01 -9.27
N ARG A 66 14.11 -5.65 -8.19
CA ARG A 66 13.87 -4.40 -7.44
C ARG A 66 14.21 -3.17 -8.27
N ILE A 67 15.36 -3.18 -8.95
CA ILE A 67 15.78 -2.11 -9.86
C ILE A 67 14.77 -1.98 -11.00
N LEU A 68 14.39 -3.09 -11.64
CA LEU A 68 13.36 -3.09 -12.67
C LEU A 68 12.03 -2.54 -12.14
N GLY A 69 11.64 -2.88 -10.91
CA GLY A 69 10.46 -2.30 -10.24
C GLY A 69 10.50 -0.77 -10.13
N ILE A 70 11.69 -0.19 -9.89
CA ILE A 70 11.91 1.25 -9.89
C ILE A 70 11.77 1.83 -11.32
N PHE A 71 12.31 1.15 -12.33
CA PHE A 71 12.10 1.56 -13.73
C PHE A 71 10.62 1.54 -14.10
N LEU A 72 9.87 0.51 -13.70
CA LEU A 72 8.43 0.44 -13.94
C LEU A 72 7.68 1.59 -13.26
N LYS A 73 8.04 1.92 -12.01
CA LYS A 73 7.48 3.08 -11.28
C LYS A 73 7.72 4.38 -12.05
N PHE A 74 8.96 4.65 -12.47
CA PHE A 74 9.27 5.86 -13.23
C PHE A 74 8.62 5.88 -14.62
N TYR A 75 8.51 4.72 -15.26
CA TYR A 75 7.83 4.57 -16.54
C TYR A 75 6.37 5.01 -16.44
N LEU A 76 5.67 4.54 -15.40
CA LEU A 76 4.28 4.91 -15.14
C LEU A 76 4.12 6.41 -14.85
N GLU A 77 5.09 7.03 -14.17
CA GLU A 77 5.15 8.48 -13.95
C GLU A 77 5.51 9.31 -15.20
N GLY A 78 5.75 8.65 -16.35
CA GLY A 78 6.18 9.29 -17.59
C GLY A 78 7.68 9.67 -17.63
N LYS A 79 8.46 9.34 -16.59
CA LYS A 79 9.91 9.56 -16.56
C LYS A 79 10.65 8.40 -17.23
N LYS A 80 10.86 8.49 -18.54
CA LYS A 80 11.50 7.41 -19.33
C LYS A 80 13.02 7.29 -19.12
N LYS A 81 13.72 8.37 -18.77
CA LYS A 81 15.19 8.40 -18.60
C LYS A 81 15.55 8.61 -17.13
N ILE A 82 16.34 7.71 -16.56
CA ILE A 82 16.75 7.77 -15.15
C ILE A 82 18.25 7.55 -14.99
N THR A 83 18.85 8.18 -14.00
CA THR A 83 20.28 8.05 -13.67
C THR A 83 20.50 6.99 -12.59
N THR A 84 21.75 6.56 -12.40
CA THR A 84 22.12 5.71 -11.25
C THR A 84 21.72 6.34 -9.92
N GLY A 85 21.84 7.67 -9.79
CA GLY A 85 21.46 8.38 -8.58
C GLY A 85 19.95 8.36 -8.32
N ASP A 86 19.13 8.46 -9.37
CA ASP A 86 17.67 8.30 -9.25
C ASP A 86 17.31 6.89 -8.75
N VAL A 87 17.98 5.87 -9.27
CA VAL A 87 17.77 4.47 -8.86
C VAL A 87 18.16 4.28 -7.40
N GLU A 88 19.31 4.80 -6.97
CA GLU A 88 19.75 4.74 -5.57
C GLU A 88 18.76 5.42 -4.62
N GLU A 89 18.32 6.63 -4.97
CA GLU A 89 17.38 7.38 -4.16
C GLU A 89 16.05 6.64 -4.01
N GLU A 90 15.47 6.11 -5.09
CA GLU A 90 14.23 5.33 -4.98
C GLU A 90 14.46 3.97 -4.30
N TYR A 91 15.61 3.34 -4.51
CA TYR A 91 15.92 2.04 -3.91
C TYR A 91 15.88 2.11 -2.39
N ARG A 92 16.51 3.12 -1.79
CA ARG A 92 16.51 3.31 -0.32
C ARG A 92 15.11 3.65 0.23
N LEU A 93 14.20 4.21 -0.58
CA LEU A 93 12.80 4.39 -0.18
C LEU A 93 12.06 3.07 -0.11
N TYR A 94 12.39 2.17 -1.05
CA TYR A 94 11.93 0.79 -1.31
C TYR A 94 12.39 -0.30 -0.35
N PHE A 95 13.67 -0.28 -0.05
CA PHE A 95 14.40 -1.48 0.30
C PHE A 95 15.62 -1.08 1.12
N ARG A 96 16.23 -2.06 1.79
CA ARG A 96 17.52 -1.88 2.45
C ARG A 96 18.54 -1.31 1.47
N GLU A 97 19.16 -0.20 1.86
CA GLU A 97 20.16 0.49 1.05
C GLU A 97 21.29 -0.44 0.60
N ILE A 98 21.68 -0.32 -0.66
CA ILE A 98 22.80 -1.03 -1.28
C ILE A 98 23.85 -0.01 -1.76
N ALA A 99 25.10 -0.46 -1.87
CA ALA A 99 26.17 0.41 -2.35
C ALA A 99 25.90 0.88 -3.79
N ARG A 100 26.30 2.12 -4.09
CA ARG A 100 26.28 2.71 -5.44
C ARG A 100 26.97 1.84 -6.50
N SER A 101 28.10 1.22 -6.13
CA SER A 101 28.81 0.29 -7.00
C SER A 101 27.93 -0.91 -7.37
N THR A 102 27.20 -1.47 -6.41
CA THR A 102 26.24 -2.57 -6.61
C THR A 102 25.10 -2.15 -7.54
N THR A 103 24.50 -0.97 -7.34
CA THR A 103 23.48 -0.43 -8.26
C THR A 103 24.03 -0.29 -9.68
N SER A 104 25.24 0.27 -9.82
CA SER A 104 25.90 0.43 -11.11
C SER A 104 26.18 -0.91 -11.80
N THR A 105 26.60 -1.92 -11.05
CA THR A 105 26.82 -3.28 -11.55
C THR A 105 25.54 -3.86 -12.14
N TYR A 106 24.42 -3.83 -11.41
CA TYR A 106 23.16 -4.38 -11.91
C TYR A 106 22.61 -3.60 -13.10
N LEU A 107 22.74 -2.26 -13.12
CA LEU A 107 22.38 -1.46 -14.29
C LEU A 107 23.18 -1.85 -15.54
N ASN A 108 24.47 -2.15 -15.38
CA ASN A 108 25.31 -2.63 -16.47
C ASN A 108 24.97 -4.06 -16.90
N MET A 109 24.60 -4.95 -15.96
CA MET A 109 24.13 -6.30 -16.29
C MET A 109 22.85 -6.24 -17.12
N LEU A 110 21.83 -5.53 -16.62
CA LEU A 110 20.55 -5.35 -17.33
C LEU A 110 20.72 -4.70 -18.71
N LYS A 111 21.71 -3.81 -18.85
CA LYS A 111 22.11 -3.25 -20.15
C LYS A 111 22.71 -4.31 -21.07
N ASN A 112 23.65 -5.11 -20.57
CA ASN A 112 24.31 -6.16 -21.36
C ASN A 112 23.33 -7.27 -21.79
N GLU A 113 22.27 -7.48 -21.00
CA GLU A 113 21.16 -8.39 -21.31
C GLU A 113 20.09 -7.76 -22.22
N SER A 114 20.33 -6.55 -22.74
CA SER A 114 19.40 -5.80 -23.60
C SER A 114 18.04 -5.48 -22.96
N ILE A 115 17.93 -5.55 -21.65
CA ILE A 115 16.72 -5.11 -20.92
C ILE A 115 16.72 -3.58 -20.82
N LEU A 116 17.89 -2.99 -20.61
CA LEU A 116 18.07 -1.54 -20.55
C LEU A 116 18.92 -1.03 -21.72
N SER A 117 18.62 0.18 -22.16
CA SER A 117 19.46 0.99 -23.02
C SER A 117 20.06 2.15 -22.25
N THR A 118 21.13 2.72 -22.79
CA THR A 118 21.84 3.84 -22.15
C THR A 118 22.18 4.93 -23.15
N GLU A 119 22.01 6.17 -22.70
CA GLU A 119 22.40 7.38 -23.40
C GLU A 119 23.32 8.20 -22.48
N LYS A 120 24.34 8.83 -23.06
CA LYS A 120 25.26 9.70 -22.32
C LYS A 120 25.02 11.15 -22.70
N ASP A 121 24.93 11.99 -21.68
CA ASP A 121 24.96 13.44 -21.78
C ASP A 121 26.11 13.96 -20.92
N GLY A 122 27.24 14.26 -21.57
CA GLY A 122 28.49 14.59 -20.90
C GLY A 122 28.96 13.48 -19.95
N ARG A 123 28.98 13.79 -18.64
CA ARG A 123 29.38 12.85 -17.58
C ARG A 123 28.21 12.04 -17.00
N LYS A 124 26.96 12.35 -17.37
CA LYS A 124 25.77 11.66 -16.87
C LYS A 124 25.39 10.54 -17.81
N ALA A 125 25.16 9.35 -17.24
CA ALA A 125 24.56 8.23 -17.95
C ALA A 125 23.09 8.14 -17.57
N TYR A 126 22.24 8.16 -18.58
CA TYR A 126 20.81 7.87 -18.45
C TYR A 126 20.56 6.44 -18.91
N TYR A 127 19.70 5.76 -18.17
CA TYR A 127 19.22 4.43 -18.45
C TYR A 127 17.72 4.49 -18.73
N PHE A 128 17.24 3.63 -19.62
CA PHE A 128 15.83 3.50 -19.97
C PHE A 128 15.54 2.07 -20.41
N LEU A 129 14.29 1.61 -20.31
CA LEU A 129 13.89 0.30 -20.81
C LEU A 129 14.17 0.23 -22.32
N HIS A 130 14.79 -0.85 -22.79
CA HIS A 130 15.08 -1.04 -24.21
C HIS A 130 13.80 -1.12 -25.04
N GLU A 131 12.79 -1.81 -24.51
CA GLU A 131 11.44 -1.89 -25.05
C GLU A 131 10.45 -1.34 -24.03
N ASP A 132 9.40 -0.66 -24.51
CA ASP A 132 8.29 -0.27 -23.65
C ASP A 132 7.63 -1.54 -23.08
N PRO A 133 7.25 -1.57 -21.79
CA PRO A 133 6.56 -2.72 -21.24
C PRO A 133 5.23 -2.93 -21.99
N PRO A 134 4.80 -4.19 -22.20
CA PRO A 134 3.79 -4.44 -23.21
C PRO A 134 2.41 -3.93 -22.78
N LEU A 135 1.75 -3.25 -23.71
CA LEU A 135 0.44 -2.64 -23.50
C LEU A 135 -0.63 -3.70 -23.22
N GLY A 136 -1.62 -3.35 -22.39
CA GLY A 136 -2.74 -4.25 -22.07
C GLY A 136 -2.41 -5.51 -21.26
N ILE A 137 -1.19 -5.66 -20.74
CA ILE A 137 -0.83 -6.80 -19.90
C ILE A 137 -1.46 -6.68 -18.51
N LYS A 138 -2.04 -7.78 -18.03
CA LYS A 138 -2.55 -7.90 -16.66
C LYS A 138 -1.41 -7.70 -15.65
N PRO A 139 -1.62 -6.91 -14.57
CA PRO A 139 -0.61 -6.66 -13.54
C PRO A 139 0.01 -7.89 -12.88
N PHE A 140 -0.68 -9.03 -12.94
CA PHE A 140 -0.16 -10.33 -12.54
C PHE A 140 1.21 -10.66 -13.15
N TRP A 141 1.41 -10.37 -14.44
CA TRP A 141 2.66 -10.69 -15.14
C TRP A 141 3.84 -9.82 -14.72
N PHE A 142 3.59 -8.64 -14.13
CA PHE A 142 4.66 -7.80 -13.61
C PHE A 142 5.41 -8.47 -12.46
N THR A 143 4.72 -9.26 -11.63
CA THR A 143 5.30 -9.82 -10.39
C THR A 143 6.47 -10.80 -10.59
N ARG A 144 6.63 -11.35 -11.81
CA ARG A 144 7.72 -12.28 -12.13
C ARG A 144 9.01 -11.60 -12.60
N ILE A 145 8.91 -10.37 -13.09
CA ILE A 145 10.00 -9.62 -13.75
C ILE A 145 10.32 -8.32 -12.98
N PHE A 146 9.29 -7.71 -12.40
CA PHE A 146 9.34 -6.45 -11.69
C PHE A 146 8.94 -6.66 -10.23
N CYS A 147 9.71 -6.07 -9.32
CA CYS A 147 9.20 -5.85 -7.98
C CYS A 147 8.08 -4.79 -8.05
N ILE A 148 6.85 -5.18 -7.70
CA ILE A 148 5.67 -4.31 -7.71
C ILE A 148 5.59 -3.33 -6.52
N VAL A 149 6.45 -3.50 -5.52
CA VAL A 149 6.41 -2.71 -4.27
C VAL A 149 6.50 -1.19 -4.55
N PRO A 150 7.47 -0.69 -5.34
CA PRO A 150 7.57 0.74 -5.63
C PRO A 150 6.31 1.30 -6.28
N VAL A 151 5.73 0.56 -7.23
CA VAL A 151 4.54 0.98 -7.97
C VAL A 151 3.33 1.13 -7.06
N TYR A 152 3.06 0.15 -6.18
CA TYR A 152 1.94 0.24 -5.25
C TYR A 152 2.12 1.34 -4.20
N PHE A 153 3.33 1.53 -3.68
CA PHE A 153 3.58 2.61 -2.73
C PHE A 153 3.47 3.98 -3.38
N ASN A 154 3.94 4.14 -4.62
CA ASN A 154 3.74 5.37 -5.38
C ASN A 154 2.25 5.67 -5.57
N ARG A 155 1.48 4.64 -5.96
CA ARG A 155 0.03 4.77 -6.09
C ARG A 155 -0.64 5.14 -4.77
N ALA A 156 -0.24 4.51 -3.67
CA ALA A 156 -0.73 4.86 -2.34
C ALA A 156 -0.37 6.31 -1.96
N MET A 157 0.78 6.81 -2.38
CA MET A 157 1.15 8.22 -2.18
C MET A 157 0.18 9.17 -2.90
N THR A 158 -0.10 8.90 -4.18
CA THR A 158 -1.04 9.68 -4.99
C THR A 158 -2.42 9.77 -4.33
N PHE A 159 -2.97 8.63 -3.90
CA PHE A 159 -4.26 8.61 -3.21
C PHE A 159 -4.20 9.25 -1.82
N SER A 160 -3.08 9.14 -1.11
CA SER A 160 -2.91 9.81 0.19
C SER A 160 -2.92 11.34 0.04
N HIS A 161 -2.35 11.88 -1.05
CA HIS A 161 -2.46 13.31 -1.35
C HIS A 161 -3.90 13.75 -1.58
N LEU A 162 -4.69 12.96 -2.32
CA LEU A 162 -6.11 13.23 -2.53
C LEU A 162 -6.92 13.13 -1.23
N TYR A 163 -6.58 12.19 -0.36
CA TYR A 163 -7.22 12.04 0.95
C TYR A 163 -7.02 13.27 1.84
N ILE A 164 -5.81 13.83 1.82
CA ILE A 164 -5.44 14.94 2.70
C ILE A 164 -5.96 16.27 2.16
N ASN A 165 -5.97 16.47 0.84
CA ASN A 165 -6.39 17.71 0.19
C ASN A 165 -7.58 17.51 -0.79
N PRO A 166 -8.73 16.99 -0.34
CA PRO A 166 -9.87 16.72 -1.23
C PRO A 166 -10.61 17.99 -1.68
N GLU A 167 -10.38 19.13 -1.03
CA GLU A 167 -11.21 20.32 -1.16
C GLU A 167 -11.22 20.89 -2.57
N LYS A 168 -10.08 20.80 -3.28
CA LYS A 168 -9.97 21.26 -4.67
C LYS A 168 -10.82 20.40 -5.59
N ALA A 169 -10.61 19.08 -5.57
CA ALA A 169 -11.37 18.13 -6.39
C ALA A 169 -12.88 18.24 -6.17
N ILE A 170 -13.31 18.35 -4.90
CA ILE A 170 -14.73 18.50 -4.58
C ILE A 170 -15.27 19.88 -5.00
N GLN A 171 -14.48 20.95 -4.88
CA GLN A 171 -14.91 22.27 -5.34
C GLN A 171 -15.13 22.28 -6.85
N ASP A 172 -14.21 21.71 -7.62
CA ASP A 172 -14.29 21.62 -9.08
C ASP A 172 -15.55 20.84 -9.49
N TYR A 173 -15.79 19.69 -8.85
CA TYR A 173 -17.00 18.89 -9.05
C TYR A 173 -18.29 19.66 -8.72
N VAL A 174 -18.35 20.34 -7.57
CA VAL A 174 -19.54 21.12 -7.15
C VAL A 174 -19.82 22.26 -8.13
N ASN A 175 -18.78 22.96 -8.61
CA ASN A 175 -18.91 24.03 -9.59
C ASN A 175 -19.51 23.52 -10.91
N GLN A 176 -19.11 22.32 -11.34
CA GLN A 176 -19.50 21.76 -12.63
C GLN A 176 -20.86 21.06 -12.60
N TYR A 177 -21.21 20.38 -11.50
CA TYR A 177 -22.37 19.48 -11.42
C TYR A 177 -23.43 19.87 -10.39
N GLY A 178 -23.22 20.94 -9.60
CA GLY A 178 -24.23 21.49 -8.68
C GLY A 178 -24.41 20.69 -7.38
N GLY A 179 -23.38 19.98 -6.92
CA GLY A 179 -23.42 19.15 -5.71
C GLY A 179 -23.83 19.92 -4.45
N LYS A 180 -24.73 19.34 -3.65
CA LYS A 180 -25.20 19.92 -2.39
C LYS A 180 -24.40 19.33 -1.20
N ASP A 181 -24.12 20.17 -0.21
CA ASP A 181 -23.41 19.81 1.02
C ASP A 181 -21.96 19.32 0.82
N LYS A 182 -21.09 20.29 0.50
CA LYS A 182 -19.64 20.08 0.30
C LYS A 182 -18.97 19.32 1.44
N LYS A 183 -19.41 19.49 2.69
CA LYS A 183 -18.78 18.84 3.86
C LYS A 183 -18.99 17.33 3.84
N ILE A 184 -20.21 16.89 3.54
CA ILE A 184 -20.51 15.46 3.41
C ILE A 184 -19.78 14.88 2.20
N LEU A 185 -19.79 15.58 1.06
CA LEU A 185 -19.07 15.11 -0.13
C LEU A 185 -17.58 14.89 0.14
N VAL A 186 -16.93 15.82 0.84
CA VAL A 186 -15.53 15.65 1.28
C VAL A 186 -15.35 14.41 2.15
N LYS A 187 -16.24 14.18 3.13
CA LYS A 187 -16.16 13.01 4.01
C LYS A 187 -16.31 11.70 3.23
N ASN A 188 -17.30 11.62 2.34
CA ASN A 188 -17.57 10.43 1.54
C ASN A 188 -16.45 10.16 0.54
N PHE A 189 -15.91 11.21 -0.08
CA PHE A 189 -14.77 11.11 -0.97
C PHE A 189 -13.52 10.58 -0.25
N LYS A 190 -13.21 11.11 0.95
CA LYS A 190 -12.15 10.55 1.80
C LYS A 190 -12.40 9.09 2.13
N PHE A 191 -13.63 8.71 2.43
CA PHE A 191 -13.99 7.32 2.72
C PHE A 191 -13.70 6.38 1.53
N ILE A 192 -14.09 6.77 0.31
CA ILE A 192 -13.78 6.03 -0.92
C ILE A 192 -12.27 5.90 -1.11
N ILE A 193 -11.50 6.98 -0.93
CA ILE A 193 -10.04 6.94 -1.05
C ILE A 193 -9.41 6.04 0.00
N GLY A 194 -9.89 6.07 1.24
CA GLY A 194 -9.43 5.17 2.30
C GLY A 194 -9.61 3.70 1.90
N LEU A 195 -10.74 3.35 1.29
CA LEU A 195 -10.98 1.99 0.77
C LEU A 195 -10.05 1.63 -0.39
N ILE A 196 -9.76 2.57 -1.29
CA ILE A 196 -8.78 2.37 -2.36
C ILE A 196 -7.40 2.09 -1.78
N LEU A 197 -6.96 2.84 -0.76
CA LEU A 197 -5.68 2.63 -0.09
C LEU A 197 -5.58 1.25 0.57
N LEU A 198 -6.63 0.81 1.28
CA LEU A 198 -6.66 -0.54 1.84
C LEU A 198 -6.53 -1.61 0.75
N ASN A 199 -7.26 -1.46 -0.35
CA ASN A 199 -7.19 -2.41 -1.47
C ASN A 199 -5.83 -2.36 -2.19
N ILE A 200 -5.17 -1.21 -2.27
CA ILE A 200 -3.78 -1.11 -2.77
C ILE A 200 -2.86 -2.02 -1.94
N PHE A 201 -2.92 -1.93 -0.60
CA PHE A 201 -2.08 -2.75 0.26
C PHE A 201 -2.48 -4.23 0.23
N LYS A 202 -3.77 -4.54 0.10
CA LYS A 202 -4.24 -5.91 -0.13
C LYS A 202 -3.66 -6.46 -1.43
N ASN A 203 -3.89 -5.79 -2.56
CA ASN A 203 -3.44 -6.21 -3.89
C ASN A 203 -1.93 -6.41 -3.96
N ARG A 204 -1.17 -5.51 -3.32
CA ARG A 204 0.28 -5.67 -3.15
C ARG A 204 0.60 -6.95 -2.39
N SER A 205 -0.04 -7.17 -1.25
CA SER A 205 0.21 -8.34 -0.39
C SER A 205 -0.13 -9.64 -1.12
N SER A 206 -1.29 -9.74 -1.77
CA SER A 206 -1.71 -10.90 -2.57
C SER A 206 -0.69 -11.24 -3.65
N LYS A 207 -0.12 -10.23 -4.32
CA LYS A 207 0.92 -10.41 -5.33
C LYS A 207 2.28 -10.77 -4.72
N CYS A 208 2.62 -10.21 -3.57
CA CYS A 208 3.82 -10.56 -2.83
C CYS A 208 3.79 -12.02 -2.35
N ILE A 209 2.65 -12.62 -2.04
CA ILE A 209 2.54 -14.07 -1.73
C ILE A 209 3.04 -14.93 -2.89
N LEU A 210 2.83 -14.48 -4.13
CA LEU A 210 3.25 -15.21 -5.34
C LEU A 210 4.72 -14.98 -5.72
N CYS A 211 5.40 -14.03 -5.06
CA CYS A 211 6.79 -13.73 -5.33
C CYS A 211 7.70 -14.87 -4.85
N GLN A 212 8.66 -15.26 -5.67
CA GLN A 212 9.64 -16.30 -5.31
C GLN A 212 10.67 -15.84 -4.26
N PHE A 213 10.72 -14.53 -4.00
CA PHE A 213 11.69 -13.90 -3.09
C PHE A 213 11.07 -13.43 -1.77
N SER A 214 9.77 -13.59 -1.58
CA SER A 214 9.06 -13.27 -0.33
C SER A 214 8.88 -14.52 0.55
N LYS A 215 8.69 -14.31 1.85
CA LYS A 215 8.12 -15.30 2.77
C LYS A 215 6.62 -15.17 2.73
N ARG A 216 5.98 -16.21 2.21
CA ARG A 216 4.55 -16.23 1.92
C ARG A 216 3.72 -16.02 3.18
N GLU A 217 4.17 -16.58 4.29
CA GLU A 217 3.46 -16.61 5.57
C GLU A 217 3.24 -15.19 6.13
N ILE A 218 4.19 -14.27 5.90
CA ILE A 218 4.05 -12.88 6.36
C ILE A 218 3.01 -12.14 5.52
N TYR A 219 3.07 -12.29 4.19
CA TYR A 219 2.14 -11.61 3.31
C TYR A 219 0.73 -12.21 3.32
N GLU A 220 0.58 -13.51 3.59
CA GLU A 220 -0.71 -14.16 3.83
C GLU A 220 -1.42 -13.56 5.05
N LYS A 221 -0.71 -13.44 6.17
CA LYS A 221 -1.24 -12.78 7.38
C LYS A 221 -1.59 -11.31 7.11
N LEU A 222 -0.74 -10.60 6.37
CA LEU A 222 -0.98 -9.20 6.04
C LEU A 222 -2.23 -9.06 5.16
N GLU A 223 -2.39 -9.90 4.14
CA GLU A 223 -3.58 -9.93 3.29
C GLU A 223 -4.84 -10.24 4.11
N GLU A 224 -4.77 -11.19 5.04
CA GLU A 224 -5.90 -11.56 5.91
C GLU A 224 -6.35 -10.36 6.75
N ILE A 225 -5.43 -9.72 7.48
CA ILE A 225 -5.75 -8.59 8.36
C ILE A 225 -6.33 -7.43 7.54
N ILE A 226 -5.72 -7.10 6.39
CA ILE A 226 -6.23 -6.05 5.51
C ILE A 226 -7.61 -6.42 4.94
N SER A 227 -7.84 -7.68 4.59
CA SER A 227 -9.12 -8.14 4.07
C SER A 227 -10.25 -8.02 5.08
N ILE A 228 -9.96 -8.27 6.37
CA ILE A 228 -10.91 -8.02 7.46
C ILE A 228 -11.23 -6.52 7.55
N ALA A 229 -10.21 -5.67 7.55
CA ALA A 229 -10.37 -4.21 7.61
C ALA A 229 -11.19 -3.65 6.43
N ILE A 230 -11.01 -4.21 5.23
CA ILE A 230 -11.81 -3.88 4.03
C ILE A 230 -13.25 -4.33 4.24
N LYS A 231 -13.48 -5.61 4.58
CA LYS A 231 -14.82 -6.17 4.77
C LYS A 231 -15.64 -5.35 5.76
N ASP A 232 -15.03 -4.95 6.87
CA ASP A 232 -15.70 -4.14 7.89
C ASP A 232 -16.23 -2.81 7.37
N ARG A 233 -15.61 -2.28 6.31
CA ARG A 233 -15.86 -0.98 5.68
C ARG A 233 -16.56 -1.07 4.32
N THR A 234 -16.85 -2.27 3.82
CA THR A 234 -17.52 -2.45 2.51
C THR A 234 -18.79 -3.30 2.56
N ASP A 235 -19.10 -3.93 3.69
CA ASP A 235 -20.15 -4.94 3.87
C ASP A 235 -21.55 -4.54 3.35
N VAL A 236 -21.90 -3.25 3.42
CA VAL A 236 -23.21 -2.74 2.97
C VAL A 236 -23.08 -1.74 1.81
N LEU A 237 -21.90 -1.65 1.21
CA LEU A 237 -21.70 -0.78 0.05
C LEU A 237 -22.21 -1.46 -1.24
N PRO A 238 -22.74 -0.68 -2.19
CA PRO A 238 -23.14 -1.20 -3.49
C PRO A 238 -21.96 -1.82 -4.24
N GLU A 239 -22.20 -2.97 -4.89
CA GLU A 239 -21.18 -3.68 -5.67
C GLU A 239 -20.58 -2.82 -6.78
N ASP A 240 -21.37 -1.94 -7.38
CA ASP A 240 -20.93 -1.00 -8.41
C ASP A 240 -19.82 -0.07 -7.89
N LEU A 241 -19.98 0.50 -6.70
CA LEU A 241 -18.93 1.31 -6.04
C LEU A 241 -17.69 0.47 -5.74
N VAL A 242 -17.87 -0.75 -5.23
CA VAL A 242 -16.76 -1.65 -4.87
C VAL A 242 -15.97 -2.07 -6.10
N ASN A 243 -16.64 -2.52 -7.16
CA ASN A 243 -15.98 -3.08 -8.33
C ASN A 243 -15.47 -2.01 -9.30
N ASN A 244 -16.29 -1.02 -9.62
CA ASN A 244 -15.99 -0.06 -10.69
C ASN A 244 -15.16 1.15 -10.23
N VAL A 245 -15.07 1.38 -8.92
CA VAL A 245 -14.24 2.45 -8.34
C VAL A 245 -13.15 1.86 -7.47
N ILE A 246 -13.50 1.17 -6.38
CA ILE A 246 -12.50 0.74 -5.39
C ILE A 246 -11.52 -0.27 -5.99
N ASN A 247 -12.02 -1.36 -6.56
CA ASN A 247 -11.18 -2.41 -7.14
C ASN A 247 -10.43 -1.88 -8.38
N LYS A 248 -11.12 -1.19 -9.30
CA LYS A 248 -10.50 -0.58 -10.49
C LYS A 248 -9.33 0.34 -10.13
N TYR A 249 -9.53 1.28 -9.20
CA TYR A 249 -8.51 2.27 -8.88
C TYR A 249 -7.49 1.80 -7.85
N SER A 250 -7.71 0.69 -7.16
CA SER A 250 -6.70 0.11 -6.27
C SER A 250 -5.62 -0.73 -6.98
N GLU A 251 -5.82 -1.04 -8.25
CA GLU A 251 -4.91 -1.86 -9.04
C GLU A 251 -3.91 -1.00 -9.83
N ILE A 252 -2.75 -1.55 -10.18
CA ILE A 252 -1.79 -0.93 -11.10
C ILE A 252 -2.50 -0.73 -12.44
N PRO A 253 -2.48 0.50 -13.02
CA PRO A 253 -3.16 0.76 -14.28
C PRO A 253 -2.54 -0.10 -15.39
N THR A 254 -3.39 -0.52 -16.34
CA THR A 254 -2.90 -1.01 -17.63
C THR A 254 -2.14 0.11 -18.32
N LEU A 255 -1.02 -0.22 -18.97
CA LEU A 255 0.00 0.72 -19.50
C LEU A 255 -0.46 1.64 -20.66
N ASN A 256 -1.76 1.90 -20.80
CA ASN A 256 -2.35 2.52 -21.99
C ASN A 256 -2.62 4.04 -21.86
N GLU A 257 -2.41 4.68 -20.71
CA GLU A 257 -2.84 6.07 -20.48
C GLU A 257 -1.78 6.87 -19.69
N THR A 258 -1.66 8.18 -19.98
CA THR A 258 -0.72 9.11 -19.32
C THR A 258 -1.32 9.76 -18.06
N ASP A 259 -0.58 9.81 -16.96
CA ASP A 259 -1.05 10.12 -15.58
C ASP A 259 -1.89 11.40 -15.37
N ASN A 260 -1.70 12.49 -16.11
CA ASN A 260 -2.32 13.77 -15.76
C ASN A 260 -3.83 13.87 -16.07
N ASP A 261 -4.27 13.43 -17.25
CA ASP A 261 -5.70 13.45 -17.62
C ASP A 261 -6.50 12.40 -16.83
N ILE A 262 -5.83 11.29 -16.48
CA ILE A 262 -6.40 10.20 -15.68
C ILE A 262 -6.74 10.71 -14.28
N MET A 263 -5.91 11.56 -13.65
CA MET A 263 -6.17 12.01 -12.29
C MET A 263 -7.39 12.93 -12.17
N GLU A 264 -7.63 13.79 -13.16
CA GLU A 264 -8.85 14.61 -13.22
C GLU A 264 -10.10 13.73 -13.42
N GLU A 265 -10.02 12.75 -14.32
CA GLU A 265 -11.10 11.78 -14.52
C GLU A 265 -11.37 10.96 -13.25
N ILE A 266 -10.32 10.44 -12.61
CA ILE A 266 -10.36 9.67 -11.37
C ILE A 266 -11.06 10.47 -10.26
N THR A 267 -10.66 11.72 -10.06
CA THR A 267 -11.22 12.58 -9.00
C THR A 267 -12.66 12.96 -9.28
N THR A 268 -13.01 13.25 -10.53
CA THR A 268 -14.39 13.50 -10.96
C THR A 268 -15.27 12.26 -10.75
N HIS A 269 -14.78 11.09 -11.15
CA HIS A 269 -15.52 9.84 -11.03
C HIS A 269 -15.75 9.47 -9.56
N MET A 270 -14.74 9.59 -8.71
CA MET A 270 -14.89 9.39 -7.26
C MET A 270 -15.85 10.39 -6.62
N SER A 271 -15.78 11.67 -6.99
CA SER A 271 -16.68 12.71 -6.47
C SER A 271 -18.14 12.42 -6.83
N ARG A 272 -18.37 11.96 -8.06
CA ARG A 272 -19.69 11.51 -8.52
C ARG A 272 -20.21 10.34 -7.69
N TYR A 273 -19.40 9.33 -7.42
CA TYR A 273 -19.83 8.17 -6.62
C TYR A 273 -20.03 8.53 -5.15
N ALA A 274 -19.24 9.46 -4.61
CA ALA A 274 -19.42 10.01 -3.26
C ALA A 274 -20.78 10.71 -3.08
N ASP A 275 -21.31 11.31 -4.17
CA ASP A 275 -22.63 11.94 -4.20
C ASP A 275 -23.75 10.92 -4.43
N ILE A 276 -23.63 10.07 -5.47
CA ILE A 276 -24.64 9.05 -5.83
C ILE A 276 -24.91 8.10 -4.66
N TYR A 277 -23.86 7.58 -4.04
CA TYR A 277 -23.95 6.59 -2.96
C TYR A 277 -23.85 7.20 -1.57
N LYS A 278 -24.16 8.49 -1.43
CA LYS A 278 -24.01 9.24 -0.18
C LYS A 278 -24.63 8.52 1.03
N ARG A 279 -25.87 8.05 0.90
CA ARG A 279 -26.60 7.41 2.01
C ARG A 279 -25.98 6.08 2.41
N ASP A 280 -25.56 5.27 1.44
CA ASP A 280 -24.94 3.97 1.69
C ASP A 280 -23.58 4.14 2.37
N ILE A 281 -22.79 5.12 1.93
CA ILE A 281 -21.51 5.47 2.55
C ILE A 281 -21.71 5.96 3.98
N GLU A 282 -22.67 6.86 4.23
CA GLU A 282 -22.98 7.35 5.58
C GLU A 282 -23.40 6.22 6.52
N PHE A 283 -24.23 5.30 6.01
CA PHE A 283 -24.67 4.12 6.76
C PHE A 283 -23.49 3.18 7.06
N GLN A 284 -22.63 2.89 6.08
CA GLN A 284 -21.42 2.09 6.26
C GLN A 284 -20.45 2.72 7.26
N VAL A 285 -20.24 4.04 7.22
CA VAL A 285 -19.41 4.76 8.19
C VAL A 285 -19.95 4.58 9.61
N MET A 286 -21.27 4.76 9.80
CA MET A 286 -21.91 4.57 11.09
C MET A 286 -21.76 3.13 11.62
N LEU A 287 -21.94 2.13 10.76
CA LEU A 287 -21.71 0.72 11.12
C LEU A 287 -20.25 0.45 11.48
N SER A 288 -19.31 1.02 10.74
CA SER A 288 -17.87 0.83 10.95
C SER A 288 -17.44 1.36 12.33
N VAL A 289 -17.90 2.56 12.70
CA VAL A 289 -17.66 3.15 14.04
C VAL A 289 -18.26 2.26 15.12
N ARG A 290 -19.52 1.81 14.96
CA ARG A 290 -20.17 0.92 15.92
C ARG A 290 -19.42 -0.41 16.11
N ARG A 291 -18.90 -1.00 15.02
CA ARG A 291 -18.08 -2.23 15.06
C ARG A 291 -16.77 -2.01 15.80
N GLN A 292 -16.09 -0.89 15.55
CA GLN A 292 -14.87 -0.52 16.26
C GLN A 292 -15.12 -0.34 17.77
N ASP A 293 -16.18 0.38 18.14
CA ASP A 293 -16.55 0.57 19.54
C ASP A 293 -16.87 -0.76 20.26
N LEU A 294 -17.58 -1.67 19.59
CA LEU A 294 -17.87 -3.00 20.11
C LEU A 294 -16.60 -3.81 20.34
N ARG A 295 -15.65 -3.81 19.39
CA ARG A 295 -14.37 -4.49 19.54
C ARG A 295 -13.53 -3.92 20.67
N LEU A 296 -13.50 -2.60 20.82
CA LEU A 296 -12.82 -1.95 21.94
C LEU A 296 -13.44 -2.34 23.30
N LYS A 297 -14.77 -2.42 23.37
CA LYS A 297 -15.47 -2.91 24.58
C LYS A 297 -15.16 -4.37 24.86
N GLN A 298 -15.17 -5.24 23.85
CA GLN A 298 -14.81 -6.65 23.99
C GLN A 298 -13.36 -6.83 24.44
N LYS A 299 -12.42 -6.08 23.86
CA LYS A 299 -11.01 -6.12 24.25
C LYS A 299 -10.82 -5.72 25.72
N ARG A 300 -11.46 -4.63 26.15
CA ARG A 300 -11.43 -4.17 27.55
C ARG A 300 -12.08 -5.18 28.51
N ALA A 301 -13.15 -5.85 28.10
CA ALA A 301 -13.79 -6.89 28.91
C ALA A 301 -12.85 -8.09 29.10
N LEU A 302 -12.21 -8.58 28.02
CA LEU A 302 -11.24 -9.67 28.08
C LEU A 302 -10.02 -9.32 28.94
N GLU A 303 -9.51 -8.10 28.84
CA GLU A 303 -8.41 -7.61 29.68
C GLU A 303 -8.82 -7.46 31.16
N GLY A 304 -10.06 -7.02 31.42
CA GLY A 304 -10.63 -6.91 32.76
C GLY A 304 -10.87 -8.27 33.42
N ASP A 305 -11.38 -9.24 32.66
CA ASP A 305 -11.59 -10.61 33.10
C ASP A 305 -10.25 -11.35 33.33
N MET A 306 -9.23 -11.08 32.52
CA MET A 306 -7.87 -11.56 32.81
C MET A 306 -7.31 -10.97 34.11
N LEU A 307 -7.59 -9.69 34.38
CA LEU A 307 -7.10 -9.02 35.58
C LEU A 307 -7.81 -9.53 36.85
N SER A 308 -9.12 -9.81 36.78
CA SER A 308 -9.87 -10.39 37.90
C SER A 308 -9.40 -11.81 38.21
N VAL A 309 -9.19 -12.65 37.20
CA VAL A 309 -8.63 -14.01 37.36
C VAL A 309 -7.23 -13.96 37.99
N LEU A 310 -6.38 -13.01 37.59
CA LEU A 310 -5.05 -12.84 38.18
C LEU A 310 -5.08 -12.32 39.63
N ILE A 311 -6.10 -11.57 40.00
CA ILE A 311 -6.32 -11.09 41.38
C ILE A 311 -6.83 -12.24 42.25
N GLU A 312 -7.78 -13.04 41.76
CA GLU A 312 -8.28 -14.24 42.45
C GLU A 312 -7.16 -15.27 42.66
N GLU A 313 -6.32 -15.54 41.66
CA GLU A 313 -5.16 -16.44 41.81
C GLU A 313 -4.12 -15.93 42.83
N LYS A 314 -3.98 -14.61 43.02
CA LYS A 314 -3.07 -14.03 44.03
C LYS A 314 -3.66 -14.13 45.43
N ILE A 315 -4.96 -13.91 45.57
CA ILE A 315 -5.69 -14.04 46.83
C ILE A 315 -5.67 -15.50 47.30
N GLU A 316 -5.87 -16.47 46.39
CA GLU A 316 -5.81 -17.91 46.71
C GLU A 316 -4.39 -18.40 47.08
N ARG A 317 -3.34 -17.73 46.60
CA ARG A 317 -1.93 -18.06 46.90
C ARG A 317 -1.37 -17.34 48.13
N GLY A 318 -2.18 -16.54 48.82
CA GLY A 318 -1.80 -15.93 50.09
C GLY A 318 -0.62 -14.94 50.01
N VAL A 319 -0.57 -14.14 48.94
CA VAL A 319 0.33 -12.98 48.83
C VAL A 319 -0.45 -11.69 49.05
#